data_AF-A0A0C9YJJ7-F1
#
_entry.id   AF-A0A0C9YJJ7-F1
#
_cell.length_a   1.000
_cell.length_b   1.000
_cell.length_c   1.000
_cell.angle_alpha   90.00
_cell.angle_beta   90.00
_cell.angle_gamma   90.00
#
_symmetry.space_group_name_H-M   'P 1'
#
loop_
_entity.id
_entity.type
_entity.pdbx_description
1 polymer ?
#
loop_
_entity_poly.entity_id
_entity_poly.type
_entity_poly.pdbx_seq_one_letter_code
_entity_poly.pdbx_strand_id
1 'polypeptide(L)'
;MPTPAHEFCLTDFGRAVQSALDRLPISQSHVRITLEPNLTLRSPCTGFSATPDRSLFVSPVEVGHGVLLAVVECAFSQSREALMKKVRAEVEGWPSILLVILILVMEERDYHCPTEGTRTWSFFSQRDACFLEDTFLALPPSIEACAAKFDETTSTSDSDSTDRPEAESPTRLDRSSSIEQDSDSEADFKLEPVVIKPIVVADHMWCAIKDVEFDVWIREDGAERIDLDDSKRVTGVSDAFDCFNPCRHSIFLKYIYPHIEMEEVERVIGKGLSAAKNEICKLADVFRSKSVQRRLQAAELEVEFNWRDIQSGLKISSRATAWSRYKTWYFDEFRGIKRAHSDDEEYQPTDNGTPSTSPEPRDVAPRLAARHKSVRR
;
A
#
# COMPACT_ATOMS: atom_id res chain seq x y z
N MET A 1 -2.69 7.99 7.70
CA MET A 1 -1.61 7.02 7.44
C MET A 1 -2.00 6.17 6.24
N PRO A 2 -1.05 5.73 5.41
CA PRO A 2 -1.35 4.81 4.32
C PRO A 2 -1.93 3.50 4.87
N THR A 3 -2.82 2.87 4.10
CA THR A 3 -3.44 1.61 4.50
C THR A 3 -2.52 0.43 4.20
N PRO A 4 -2.66 -0.71 4.88
CA PRO A 4 -1.93 -1.93 4.54
C PRO A 4 -2.07 -2.36 3.06
N ALA A 5 -3.26 -2.18 2.46
CA ALA A 5 -3.48 -2.48 1.05
C ALA A 5 -2.67 -1.57 0.11
N HIS A 6 -2.54 -0.28 0.44
CA HIS A 6 -1.67 0.67 -0.27
C HIS A 6 -0.20 0.23 -0.19
N GLU A 7 0.29 0.00 1.03
CA GLU A 7 1.71 -0.34 1.27
C GLU A 7 2.12 -1.67 0.66
N PHE A 8 1.22 -2.66 0.64
CA PHE A 8 1.52 -3.98 0.12
C PHE A 8 1.86 -3.93 -1.39
N CYS A 9 1.03 -3.28 -2.20
CA CYS A 9 1.26 -3.14 -3.64
C CYS A 9 2.62 -2.52 -3.93
N LEU A 10 2.96 -1.44 -3.23
CA LEU A 10 4.24 -0.76 -3.37
C LEU A 10 5.41 -1.62 -2.90
N THR A 11 5.25 -2.36 -1.82
CA THR A 11 6.31 -3.21 -1.26
C THR A 11 6.65 -4.36 -2.18
N ASP A 12 5.64 -5.06 -2.71
CA ASP A 12 5.88 -6.21 -3.56
C ASP A 12 6.45 -5.80 -4.92
N PHE A 13 5.85 -4.77 -5.55
CA PHE A 13 6.42 -4.14 -6.75
C PHE A 13 7.87 -3.70 -6.53
N GLY A 14 8.13 -3.01 -5.41
CA GLY A 14 9.44 -2.51 -5.07
C GLY A 14 10.47 -3.63 -4.90
N ARG A 15 10.08 -4.76 -4.30
CA ARG A 15 10.93 -5.93 -4.15
C ARG A 15 11.30 -6.54 -5.51
N ALA A 16 10.34 -6.70 -6.41
CA ALA A 16 10.58 -7.26 -7.74
C ALA A 16 11.56 -6.39 -8.55
N VAL A 17 11.33 -5.08 -8.59
CA VAL A 17 12.21 -4.15 -9.31
C VAL A 17 13.59 -4.06 -8.67
N GLN A 18 13.68 -3.96 -7.33
CA GLN A 18 14.99 -3.90 -6.65
C GLN A 18 15.81 -5.17 -6.88
N SER A 19 15.17 -6.34 -6.84
CA SER A 19 15.82 -7.63 -7.15
C SER A 19 16.43 -7.64 -8.56
N ALA A 20 15.73 -7.08 -9.55
CA ALA A 20 16.26 -6.98 -10.91
C ALA A 20 17.41 -5.97 -11.01
N LEU A 21 17.31 -4.82 -10.32
CA LEU A 21 18.37 -3.80 -10.29
C LEU A 21 19.65 -4.34 -9.61
N ASP A 22 19.52 -5.13 -8.55
CA ASP A 22 20.65 -5.72 -7.82
C ASP A 22 21.44 -6.74 -8.66
N ARG A 23 20.82 -7.31 -9.69
CA ARG A 23 21.47 -8.22 -10.64
C ARG A 23 22.30 -7.49 -11.70
N LEU A 24 22.16 -6.17 -11.83
CA LEU A 24 22.95 -5.42 -12.80
C LEU A 24 24.43 -5.47 -12.42
N PRO A 25 25.35 -5.67 -13.38
CA PRO A 25 26.79 -5.79 -13.12
C PRO A 25 27.45 -4.42 -12.90
N ILE A 26 26.90 -3.63 -11.98
CA ILE A 26 27.34 -2.27 -11.64
C ILE A 26 27.99 -2.29 -10.27
N SER A 27 29.16 -1.67 -10.17
CA SER A 27 29.78 -1.45 -8.88
C SER A 27 29.12 -0.26 -8.18
N GLN A 28 28.59 -0.51 -6.98
CA GLN A 28 28.02 0.52 -6.10
C GLN A 28 29.05 1.58 -5.67
N SER A 29 30.35 1.39 -5.93
CA SER A 29 31.37 2.40 -5.67
C SER A 29 31.41 3.52 -6.74
N HIS A 30 30.73 3.34 -7.87
CA HIS A 30 30.74 4.31 -8.98
C HIS A 30 29.38 4.99 -9.14
N VAL A 31 28.31 4.20 -9.11
CA VAL A 31 26.93 4.67 -9.26
C VAL A 31 26.09 4.03 -8.18
N ARG A 32 25.35 4.86 -7.45
CA ARG A 32 24.31 4.44 -6.51
C ARG A 32 22.98 4.43 -7.24
N ILE A 33 22.33 3.27 -7.28
CA ILE A 33 20.98 3.08 -7.81
C ILE A 33 20.11 2.71 -6.63
N THR A 34 19.02 3.45 -6.43
CA THR A 34 18.15 3.26 -5.29
C THR A 34 16.69 3.38 -5.71
N LEU A 35 15.87 2.43 -5.27
CA LEU A 35 14.42 2.53 -5.31
C LEU A 35 13.92 3.02 -3.94
N GLU A 36 13.99 4.34 -3.74
CA GLU A 36 13.70 4.96 -2.44
C GLU A 36 12.19 5.15 -2.24
N PRO A 37 11.62 4.71 -1.11
CA PRO A 37 10.26 5.06 -0.74
C PRO A 37 10.17 6.47 -0.19
N ASN A 38 9.08 7.19 -0.48
CA ASN A 38 8.76 8.50 0.10
C ASN A 38 9.90 9.54 0.00
N LEU A 39 10.65 9.52 -1.11
CA LEU A 39 11.73 10.48 -1.33
C LEU A 39 11.13 11.85 -1.67
N THR A 40 11.33 12.84 -0.80
CA THR A 40 10.93 14.21 -1.11
C THR A 40 11.86 14.80 -2.15
N LEU A 41 11.29 15.12 -3.31
CA LEU A 41 12.00 15.61 -4.47
C LEU A 41 11.62 17.06 -4.72
N ARG A 42 12.61 17.94 -4.66
CA ARG A 42 12.44 19.34 -5.04
C ARG A 42 12.82 19.52 -6.50
N SER A 43 11.82 19.80 -7.32
CA SER A 43 11.96 20.07 -8.74
C SER A 43 12.98 21.19 -8.99
N PRO A 44 14.03 20.92 -9.78
CA PRO A 44 14.98 21.96 -10.18
C PRO A 44 14.36 22.97 -11.14
N CYS A 45 13.32 22.59 -11.90
CA CYS A 45 12.71 23.42 -12.94
C CYS A 45 11.58 24.32 -12.42
N THR A 46 10.77 23.81 -11.49
CA THR A 46 9.53 24.46 -11.04
C THR A 46 9.57 24.84 -9.56
N GLY A 47 10.54 24.35 -8.79
CA GLY A 47 10.61 24.51 -7.33
C GLY A 47 9.54 23.72 -6.56
N PHE A 48 8.65 23.01 -7.28
CA PHE A 48 7.65 22.11 -6.73
C PHE A 48 8.32 21.01 -5.91
N SER A 49 7.78 20.72 -4.73
CA SER A 49 8.23 19.61 -3.89
C SER A 49 7.18 18.51 -3.99
N ALA A 50 7.58 17.36 -4.50
CA ALA A 50 6.75 16.17 -4.56
C ALA A 50 7.32 15.10 -3.63
N THR A 51 6.52 14.10 -3.30
CA THR A 51 6.99 12.92 -2.56
C THR A 51 6.26 11.74 -3.17
N PRO A 52 6.83 11.16 -4.24
CA PRO A 52 6.30 9.94 -4.83
C PRO A 52 6.39 8.81 -3.81
N ASP A 53 5.46 7.86 -3.86
CA ASP A 53 5.49 6.72 -2.95
C ASP A 53 6.75 5.88 -3.14
N ARG A 54 7.22 5.73 -4.40
CA ARG A 54 8.57 5.26 -4.71
C ARG A 54 9.22 6.01 -5.87
N SER A 55 10.54 6.14 -5.80
CA SER A 55 11.36 6.82 -6.79
C SER A 55 12.59 5.98 -7.16
N LEU A 56 12.78 5.72 -8.45
CA LEU A 56 14.04 5.18 -8.96
C LEU A 56 15.01 6.35 -9.19
N PHE A 57 15.96 6.46 -8.28
CA PHE A 57 16.98 7.49 -8.30
C PHE A 57 18.35 6.90 -8.58
N VAL A 58 19.12 7.59 -9.41
CA VAL A 58 20.46 7.18 -9.78
C VAL A 58 21.40 8.35 -9.55
N SER A 59 22.45 8.16 -8.76
CA SER A 59 23.44 9.19 -8.53
C SER A 59 24.86 8.64 -8.59
N PRO A 60 25.82 9.45 -9.05
CA PRO A 60 27.22 9.10 -8.91
C PRO A 60 27.68 9.22 -7.46
N VAL A 61 28.63 8.36 -7.08
CA VAL A 61 29.14 8.32 -5.69
C VAL A 61 30.12 9.47 -5.41
N GLU A 62 30.99 9.79 -6.37
CA GLU A 62 32.09 10.74 -6.13
C GLU A 62 31.68 12.19 -6.39
N VAL A 63 31.15 12.53 -7.58
CA VAL A 63 30.68 13.88 -7.92
C VAL A 63 29.65 13.81 -9.06
N GLY A 64 28.51 14.49 -8.88
CA GLY A 64 27.53 14.76 -9.95
C GLY A 64 26.11 14.90 -9.42
N HIS A 65 25.20 15.34 -10.29
CA HIS A 65 23.78 15.44 -9.96
C HIS A 65 23.12 14.07 -10.17
N GLY A 66 22.37 13.63 -9.17
CA GLY A 66 21.53 12.46 -9.33
C GLY A 66 20.34 12.76 -10.25
N VAL A 67 19.83 11.70 -10.86
CA VAL A 67 18.77 11.75 -11.86
C VAL A 67 17.63 10.87 -11.37
N LEU A 68 16.43 11.42 -11.46
CA LEU A 68 15.19 10.68 -11.22
C LEU A 68 14.76 10.04 -12.54
N LEU A 69 14.68 8.71 -12.58
CA LEU A 69 14.37 7.94 -13.79
C LEU A 69 12.97 7.34 -13.78
N ALA A 70 12.43 7.02 -12.61
CA ALA A 70 11.06 6.52 -12.51
C ALA A 70 10.37 6.98 -11.24
N VAL A 71 9.05 7.11 -11.31
CA VAL A 71 8.17 7.35 -10.15
C VAL A 71 7.06 6.31 -10.14
N VAL A 72 6.70 5.87 -8.94
CA VAL A 72 5.58 4.97 -8.70
C VAL A 72 4.70 5.60 -7.63
N GLU A 73 3.41 5.65 -7.91
CA GLU A 73 2.40 6.13 -6.98
C GLU A 73 1.32 5.08 -6.80
N CYS A 74 0.82 4.94 -5.59
CA CYS A 74 -0.34 4.13 -5.28
C CYS A 74 -1.46 5.03 -4.75
N ALA A 75 -2.65 4.89 -5.31
CA ALA A 75 -3.85 5.46 -4.75
C ALA A 75 -4.69 4.36 -4.12
N PHE A 76 -5.08 4.56 -2.87
CA PHE A 76 -6.11 3.78 -2.20
C PHE A 76 -7.24 4.72 -1.80
N SER A 77 -8.37 4.62 -2.49
CA SER A 77 -9.56 5.48 -2.29
C SER A 77 -9.31 6.98 -2.49
N GLN A 78 -8.22 7.35 -3.18
CA GLN A 78 -7.93 8.73 -3.57
C GLN A 78 -8.45 9.01 -4.98
N SER A 79 -8.81 10.27 -5.27
CA SER A 79 -9.29 10.61 -6.61
C SER A 79 -8.17 10.52 -7.64
N ARG A 80 -8.47 9.88 -8.78
CA ARG A 80 -7.55 9.80 -9.92
C ARG A 80 -7.13 11.18 -10.42
N GLU A 81 -8.04 12.16 -10.38
CA GLU A 81 -7.76 13.54 -10.78
C GLU A 81 -6.67 14.18 -9.89
N ALA A 82 -6.78 14.03 -8.57
CA ALA A 82 -5.79 14.57 -7.65
C ALA A 82 -4.43 13.89 -7.84
N LEU A 83 -4.42 12.56 -8.05
CA LEU A 83 -3.21 11.82 -8.33
C LEU A 83 -2.56 12.26 -9.65
N MET A 84 -3.33 12.34 -10.75
CA MET A 84 -2.81 12.79 -12.04
C MET A 84 -2.27 14.22 -11.98
N LYS A 85 -2.88 15.10 -11.19
CA LYS A 85 -2.36 16.45 -10.96
C LYS A 85 -0.99 16.43 -10.27
N LYS A 86 -0.80 15.57 -9.26
CA LYS A 86 0.49 15.36 -8.57
C LYS A 86 1.55 14.87 -9.56
N VAL A 87 1.25 13.78 -10.27
CA VAL A 87 2.15 13.12 -11.23
C VAL A 87 2.55 14.06 -12.37
N ARG A 88 1.62 14.89 -12.84
CA ARG A 88 1.93 15.91 -13.84
C ARG A 88 2.96 16.92 -13.35
N ALA A 89 2.80 17.42 -12.13
CA ALA A 89 3.77 18.34 -11.53
C ALA A 89 5.14 17.68 -11.33
N GLU A 90 5.18 16.36 -11.09
CA GLU A 90 6.42 15.58 -11.02
C GLU A 90 7.11 15.46 -12.37
N VAL A 91 6.39 15.06 -13.42
CA VAL A 91 6.92 14.95 -14.79
C VAL A 91 7.36 16.30 -15.33
N GLU A 92 6.61 17.37 -15.05
CA GLU A 92 7.02 18.75 -15.39
C GLU A 92 8.27 19.20 -14.64
N GLY A 93 8.41 18.78 -13.38
CA GLY A 93 9.55 19.13 -12.55
C GLY A 93 10.82 18.33 -12.87
N TRP A 94 10.67 17.12 -13.40
CA TRP A 94 11.76 16.18 -13.67
C TRP A 94 11.65 15.59 -15.07
N PRO A 95 12.11 16.31 -16.11
CA PRO A 95 12.06 15.82 -17.50
C PRO A 95 12.85 14.52 -17.74
N SER A 96 13.74 14.16 -16.81
CA SER A 96 14.52 12.92 -16.85
C SER A 96 13.69 11.66 -16.55
N ILE A 97 12.47 11.79 -16.03
CA ILE A 97 11.60 10.64 -15.78
C ILE A 97 11.33 9.90 -17.11
N LEU A 98 11.55 8.60 -17.09
CA LEU A 98 11.38 7.67 -18.20
C LEU A 98 10.20 6.73 -18.02
N LEU A 99 9.78 6.51 -16.78
CA LEU A 99 8.75 5.56 -16.40
C LEU A 99 7.90 6.15 -15.28
N VAL A 100 6.59 6.15 -15.47
CA VAL A 100 5.59 6.48 -14.45
C VAL A 100 4.67 5.28 -14.30
N ILE A 101 4.44 4.84 -13.06
CA ILE A 101 3.50 3.77 -12.75
C ILE A 101 2.53 4.27 -11.70
N LEU A 102 1.22 4.18 -11.99
CA LEU A 102 0.17 4.42 -11.02
C LEU A 102 -0.53 3.11 -10.70
N ILE A 103 -0.67 2.82 -9.41
CA ILE A 103 -1.36 1.64 -8.88
C ILE A 103 -2.64 2.14 -8.22
N LEU A 104 -3.79 1.95 -8.86
CA LEU A 104 -5.07 2.43 -8.36
C LEU A 104 -5.83 1.28 -7.71
N VAL A 105 -5.88 1.26 -6.38
CA VAL A 105 -6.70 0.34 -5.61
C VAL A 105 -8.06 1.00 -5.36
N MET A 106 -9.08 0.50 -6.05
CA MET A 106 -10.43 1.03 -5.99
C MET A 106 -11.30 0.22 -5.02
N GLU A 107 -12.10 0.94 -4.25
CA GLU A 107 -13.12 0.33 -3.41
C GLU A 107 -14.48 0.29 -4.10
N GLU A 108 -15.33 -0.65 -3.69
CA GLU A 108 -16.70 -0.75 -4.18
C GLU A 108 -17.50 0.51 -3.85
N ARG A 109 -17.21 1.10 -2.67
CA ARG A 109 -17.76 2.34 -2.15
C ARG A 109 -16.71 3.02 -1.29
N ASP A 110 -16.77 4.34 -1.19
CA ASP A 110 -15.93 5.09 -0.26
C ASP A 110 -16.19 4.62 1.17
N TYR A 111 -15.13 4.38 1.92
CA TYR A 111 -15.23 4.00 3.31
C TYR A 111 -15.70 5.17 4.17
N HIS A 112 -16.69 4.90 5.01
CA HIS A 112 -17.16 5.80 6.06
C HIS A 112 -17.12 5.06 7.38
N CYS A 113 -16.58 5.69 8.42
CA CYS A 113 -16.59 5.09 9.74
C CYS A 113 -18.03 4.97 10.30
N PRO A 114 -18.29 4.01 11.22
CA PRO A 114 -19.59 3.95 11.89
C PRO A 114 -19.91 5.25 12.63
N THR A 115 -21.05 5.86 12.33
CA THR A 115 -21.54 7.07 13.00
C THR A 115 -22.14 6.74 14.37
N GLU A 116 -22.01 7.65 15.34
CA GLU A 116 -22.71 7.59 16.62
C GLU A 116 -24.22 7.33 16.43
N GLY A 117 -24.78 6.46 17.26
CA GLY A 117 -26.20 6.06 17.19
C GLY A 117 -26.51 4.97 16.16
N THR A 118 -25.56 4.60 15.29
CA THR A 118 -25.72 3.39 14.45
C THR A 118 -25.66 2.12 15.29
N ARG A 119 -26.22 1.01 14.77
CA ARG A 119 -26.18 -0.29 15.44
C ARG A 119 -24.73 -0.75 15.65
N THR A 120 -23.89 -0.61 14.64
CA THR A 120 -22.46 -0.95 14.70
C THR A 120 -21.73 -0.13 15.77
N TRP A 121 -21.96 1.19 15.79
CA TRP A 121 -21.36 2.05 16.82
C TRP A 121 -21.79 1.61 18.22
N SER A 122 -23.09 1.36 18.42
CA SER A 122 -23.64 0.89 19.70
C SER A 122 -23.09 -0.47 20.12
N PHE A 123 -22.90 -1.38 19.18
CA PHE A 123 -22.34 -2.71 19.44
C PHE A 123 -20.90 -2.64 19.95
N PHE A 124 -20.06 -1.79 19.35
CA PHE A 124 -18.66 -1.62 19.77
C PHE A 124 -18.48 -0.67 20.95
N SER A 125 -19.42 0.27 21.18
CA SER A 125 -19.38 1.16 22.34
C SER A 125 -19.56 0.36 23.64
N GLN A 126 -20.35 -0.71 23.61
CA GLN A 126 -20.55 -1.65 24.72
C GLN A 126 -19.35 -2.58 25.00
N ARG A 127 -18.27 -2.50 24.23
CA ARG A 127 -17.08 -3.37 24.43
C ARG A 127 -16.04 -2.67 25.28
N ASP A 128 -15.59 -3.34 26.33
CA ASP A 128 -14.62 -2.77 27.29
C ASP A 128 -13.26 -2.47 26.67
N ALA A 129 -12.86 -3.22 25.63
CA ALA A 129 -11.59 -3.08 24.95
C ALA A 129 -11.72 -3.09 23.43
N CYS A 130 -10.70 -2.54 22.76
CA CYS A 130 -10.52 -2.69 21.32
C CYS A 130 -10.16 -4.14 21.01
N PHE A 131 -10.81 -4.75 20.03
CA PHE A 131 -10.47 -6.12 19.61
C PHE A 131 -9.09 -6.18 18.95
N LEU A 132 -8.37 -7.27 19.23
CA LEU A 132 -7.20 -7.68 18.47
C LEU A 132 -7.62 -8.08 17.04
N GLU A 133 -6.66 -8.10 16.12
CA GLU A 133 -6.92 -8.34 14.69
C GLU A 133 -7.66 -9.65 14.43
N ASP A 134 -7.14 -10.78 14.92
CA ASP A 134 -7.76 -12.08 14.72
C ASP A 134 -9.16 -12.17 15.35
N THR A 135 -9.34 -11.56 16.52
CA THR A 135 -10.64 -11.54 17.20
C THR A 135 -11.66 -10.72 16.41
N PHE A 136 -11.27 -9.53 15.94
CA PHE A 136 -12.12 -8.67 15.12
C PHE A 136 -12.50 -9.35 13.80
N LEU A 137 -11.53 -9.94 13.10
CA LEU A 137 -11.77 -10.60 11.82
C LEU A 137 -12.52 -11.93 11.95
N ALA A 138 -12.60 -12.50 13.16
CA ALA A 138 -13.41 -13.68 13.47
C ALA A 138 -14.83 -13.34 13.93
N LEU A 139 -15.18 -12.05 14.06
CA LEU A 139 -16.56 -11.65 14.35
C LEU A 139 -17.46 -11.90 13.13
N PRO A 140 -18.71 -12.35 13.36
CA PRO A 140 -19.68 -12.50 12.30
C PRO A 140 -19.98 -11.20 11.52
N PRO A 141 -20.45 -11.31 10.27
CA PRO A 141 -20.84 -10.15 9.48
C PRO A 141 -22.01 -9.35 10.06
N SER A 142 -22.93 -9.97 10.82
CA SER A 142 -24.08 -9.27 11.42
C SER A 142 -23.97 -9.15 12.94
N ILE A 143 -24.59 -8.10 13.49
CA ILE A 143 -24.58 -7.85 14.94
C ILE A 143 -25.35 -8.94 15.68
N GLU A 144 -26.46 -9.44 15.13
CA GLU A 144 -27.25 -10.50 15.74
C GLU A 144 -26.44 -11.80 15.89
N ALA A 145 -25.65 -12.15 14.87
CA ALA A 145 -24.77 -13.30 14.94
C ALA A 145 -23.58 -13.06 15.90
N CYS A 146 -23.10 -11.81 16.00
CA CYS A 146 -22.10 -11.47 17.01
C CYS A 146 -22.67 -11.67 18.43
N ALA A 147 -23.89 -11.21 18.71
CA ALA A 147 -24.53 -11.36 20.02
C ALA A 147 -24.68 -12.84 20.41
N ALA A 148 -25.18 -13.68 19.50
CA ALA A 148 -25.31 -15.12 19.74
C ALA A 148 -23.96 -15.78 20.10
N LYS A 149 -22.87 -15.37 19.45
CA LYS A 149 -21.51 -15.89 19.72
C LYS A 149 -21.02 -15.54 21.14
N PHE A 150 -21.41 -14.39 21.67
CA PHE A 150 -21.05 -13.98 23.05
C PHE A 150 -21.94 -14.67 24.09
N ASP A 151 -23.22 -14.90 23.81
CA ASP A 151 -24.13 -15.59 24.73
C ASP A 151 -23.74 -17.08 24.90
N GLU A 152 -23.25 -17.72 23.84
CA GLU A 152 -22.80 -19.12 23.84
C GLU A 152 -21.50 -19.33 24.65
N THR A 153 -20.59 -18.34 24.60
CA THR A 153 -19.32 -18.37 25.37
C THR A 153 -19.54 -18.04 26.85
N THR A 154 -20.59 -17.31 27.19
CA THR A 154 -20.97 -17.05 28.60
C THR A 154 -21.72 -18.23 29.22
N SER A 155 -22.39 -19.05 28.40
CA SER A 155 -23.17 -20.22 28.85
C SER A 155 -22.34 -21.50 29.04
N THR A 156 -21.04 -21.49 28.72
CA THR A 156 -20.15 -22.67 28.81
C THR A 156 -19.16 -22.64 29.99
N SER A 157 -19.21 -21.62 30.87
CA SER A 157 -18.30 -21.52 32.03
C SER A 157 -18.75 -22.25 33.31
N ASP A 158 -19.90 -22.93 33.33
CA ASP A 158 -20.32 -23.77 34.47
C ASP A 158 -20.51 -25.21 34.03
N SER A 159 -19.41 -25.92 33.78
CA SER A 159 -19.39 -27.39 33.71
C SER A 159 -17.99 -27.90 34.00
N ASP A 160 -17.71 -28.02 35.29
CA ASP A 160 -16.65 -28.86 35.82
C ASP A 160 -16.99 -30.32 35.45
N SER A 161 -16.35 -30.87 34.41
CA SER A 161 -16.30 -32.31 34.22
C SER A 161 -14.90 -32.75 33.82
N THR A 162 -14.29 -33.46 34.75
CA THR A 162 -13.05 -34.19 34.60
C THR A 162 -13.32 -35.37 33.68
N ASP A 163 -12.87 -35.34 32.42
CA ASP A 163 -12.67 -36.56 31.65
C ASP A 163 -11.52 -36.41 30.66
N ARG A 164 -10.42 -37.07 31.00
CA ARG A 164 -9.28 -37.37 30.13
C ARG A 164 -9.71 -38.46 29.14
N PRO A 165 -9.43 -38.32 27.84
CA PRO A 165 -9.18 -39.46 26.98
C PRO A 165 -7.68 -39.70 26.84
N GLU A 166 -7.34 -40.98 26.86
CA GLU A 166 -6.01 -41.55 26.78
C GLU A 166 -5.31 -41.26 25.45
N ALA A 167 -3.99 -41.23 25.54
CA ALA A 167 -3.07 -41.12 24.42
C ALA A 167 -3.04 -42.42 23.60
N GLU A 168 -3.54 -42.39 22.36
CA GLU A 168 -3.19 -43.40 21.36
C GLU A 168 -1.90 -43.01 20.65
N SER A 169 -0.92 -43.90 20.72
CA SER A 169 0.38 -43.80 20.08
C SER A 169 0.30 -44.14 18.58
N PRO A 170 1.23 -43.63 17.75
CA PRO A 170 1.10 -43.64 16.30
C PRO A 170 1.44 -45.01 15.69
N THR A 171 0.52 -45.52 14.89
CA THR A 171 0.74 -46.72 14.06
C THR A 171 1.70 -46.40 12.91
N ARG A 172 2.88 -47.02 12.95
CA ARG A 172 3.80 -47.14 11.82
C ARG A 172 3.13 -47.90 10.67
N LEU A 173 3.17 -47.34 9.46
CA LEU A 173 3.03 -48.10 8.22
C LEU A 173 4.27 -47.87 7.36
N ASP A 174 5.05 -48.94 7.21
CA ASP A 174 6.18 -49.03 6.30
C ASP A 174 5.68 -49.13 4.84
N ARG A 175 6.23 -48.24 4.02
CA ARG A 175 6.99 -48.54 2.79
C ARG A 175 6.42 -49.59 1.83
N SER A 176 6.14 -49.10 0.61
CA SER A 176 6.23 -49.73 -0.72
C SER A 176 4.90 -49.84 -1.44
N SER A 177 4.55 -48.84 -2.25
CA SER A 177 3.66 -49.03 -3.39
C SER A 177 4.22 -48.25 -4.58
N SER A 178 4.31 -48.99 -5.67
CA SER A 178 5.03 -48.75 -6.90
C SER A 178 4.52 -47.55 -7.69
N ILE A 179 5.48 -46.90 -8.33
CA ILE A 179 5.34 -45.93 -9.41
C ILE A 179 4.55 -46.59 -10.54
N GLU A 180 3.32 -46.12 -10.78
CA GLU A 180 2.73 -46.15 -12.12
C GLU A 180 2.75 -44.71 -12.64
N GLN A 181 3.60 -44.52 -13.64
CA GLN A 181 3.60 -43.35 -14.51
C GLN A 181 2.33 -43.41 -15.34
N ASP A 182 1.32 -42.64 -14.97
CA ASP A 182 0.25 -42.30 -15.88
C ASP A 182 0.55 -40.96 -16.55
N SER A 183 0.56 -41.08 -17.88
CA SER A 183 0.90 -40.10 -18.89
C SER A 183 -0.06 -38.92 -18.93
N ASP A 184 0.52 -37.76 -19.26
CA ASP A 184 -0.03 -36.73 -20.15
C ASP A 184 -1.55 -36.49 -20.10
N SER A 185 -1.94 -35.67 -19.12
CA SER A 185 -3.00 -34.70 -19.35
C SER A 185 -2.49 -33.34 -18.90
N GLU A 186 -2.02 -32.52 -19.86
CA GLU A 186 -2.09 -31.06 -19.73
C GLU A 186 -3.58 -30.68 -19.68
N ALA A 187 -4.19 -30.92 -18.53
CA ALA A 187 -5.38 -30.19 -18.16
C ALA A 187 -4.92 -28.74 -18.01
N ASP A 188 -5.39 -27.87 -18.91
CA ASP A 188 -5.41 -26.43 -18.75
C ASP A 188 -6.17 -26.12 -17.45
N PHE A 189 -5.49 -26.24 -16.32
CA PHE A 189 -5.99 -25.83 -15.02
C PHE A 189 -6.05 -24.31 -15.07
N LYS A 190 -7.18 -23.79 -15.57
CA LYS A 190 -7.61 -22.42 -15.31
C LYS A 190 -7.82 -22.31 -13.81
N LEU A 191 -6.73 -22.02 -13.10
CA LEU A 191 -6.72 -21.78 -11.67
C LEU A 191 -7.69 -20.63 -11.40
N GLU A 192 -8.68 -20.88 -10.54
CA GLU A 192 -9.72 -19.91 -10.24
C GLU A 192 -9.12 -18.59 -9.71
N PRO A 193 -9.67 -17.44 -10.13
CA PRO A 193 -9.18 -16.14 -9.66
C PRO A 193 -9.35 -16.02 -8.14
N VAL A 194 -8.35 -15.44 -7.46
CA VAL A 194 -8.46 -15.16 -6.02
C VAL A 194 -9.49 -14.06 -5.83
N VAL A 195 -10.69 -14.41 -5.37
CA VAL A 195 -11.75 -13.44 -5.06
C VAL A 195 -11.54 -12.82 -3.67
N ILE A 196 -11.43 -11.50 -3.62
CA ILE A 196 -11.38 -10.69 -2.40
C ILE A 196 -12.82 -10.32 -2.04
N LYS A 197 -13.40 -11.04 -1.08
CA LYS A 197 -14.73 -10.73 -0.58
C LYS A 197 -14.68 -9.43 0.26
N PRO A 198 -15.75 -8.61 0.24
CA PRO A 198 -15.90 -7.51 1.18
C PRO A 198 -15.75 -7.98 2.63
N ILE A 199 -14.98 -7.25 3.42
CA ILE A 199 -14.80 -7.51 4.85
C ILE A 199 -15.89 -6.78 5.61
N VAL A 200 -16.94 -7.53 5.93
CA VAL A 200 -18.09 -7.05 6.71
C VAL A 200 -18.03 -7.64 8.10
N VAL A 201 -18.10 -6.80 9.12
CA VAL A 201 -18.12 -7.18 10.54
C VAL A 201 -19.14 -6.32 11.27
N ALA A 202 -20.05 -6.95 12.03
CA ALA A 202 -21.06 -6.27 12.83
C ALA A 202 -21.88 -5.23 12.02
N ASP A 203 -22.44 -5.66 10.89
CA ASP A 203 -23.24 -4.92 9.91
C ASP A 203 -22.53 -3.75 9.23
N HIS A 204 -21.19 -3.72 9.31
CA HIS A 204 -20.40 -2.65 8.74
C HIS A 204 -19.34 -3.17 7.77
N MET A 205 -19.26 -2.52 6.61
CA MET A 205 -18.28 -2.83 5.57
C MET A 205 -16.98 -2.06 5.84
N TRP A 206 -15.98 -2.77 6.34
CA TRP A 206 -14.71 -2.17 6.76
C TRP A 206 -13.70 -2.04 5.61
N CYS A 207 -13.78 -2.92 4.61
CA CYS A 207 -12.98 -2.82 3.39
C CYS A 207 -13.65 -3.64 2.27
N ALA A 208 -13.76 -3.06 1.08
CA ALA A 208 -14.29 -3.75 -0.09
C ALA A 208 -13.52 -3.33 -1.32
N ILE A 209 -12.43 -4.05 -1.63
CA ILE A 209 -11.66 -3.81 -2.85
C ILE A 209 -12.48 -4.31 -4.04
N LYS A 210 -12.79 -3.38 -4.95
CA LYS A 210 -13.48 -3.67 -6.19
C LYS A 210 -12.50 -4.13 -7.26
N ASP A 211 -11.38 -3.42 -7.38
CA ASP A 211 -10.48 -3.54 -8.52
C ASP A 211 -9.10 -2.92 -8.20
N VAL A 212 -8.07 -3.38 -8.89
CA VAL A 212 -6.71 -2.83 -8.85
C VAL A 212 -6.22 -2.61 -10.28
N GLU A 213 -6.11 -1.34 -10.68
CA GLU A 213 -5.63 -0.90 -11.99
C GLU A 213 -4.15 -0.51 -11.93
N PHE A 214 -3.41 -0.85 -12.99
CA PHE A 214 -2.07 -0.33 -13.25
C PHE A 214 -2.13 0.57 -14.47
N ASP A 215 -1.78 1.85 -14.29
CA ASP A 215 -1.49 2.74 -15.40
C ASP A 215 0.02 2.92 -15.55
N VAL A 216 0.55 2.67 -16.74
CA VAL A 216 1.99 2.80 -17.00
C VAL A 216 2.24 3.75 -18.18
N TRP A 217 3.15 4.71 -17.98
CA TRP A 217 3.68 5.58 -19.03
C TRP A 217 5.18 5.42 -19.14
N ILE A 218 5.67 5.47 -20.38
CA ILE A 218 7.11 5.57 -20.65
C ILE A 218 7.40 6.76 -21.55
N ARG A 219 8.59 7.34 -21.42
CA ARG A 219 9.05 8.42 -22.30
C ARG A 219 9.39 7.85 -23.67
N GLU A 220 8.91 8.49 -24.72
CA GLU A 220 9.26 8.14 -26.10
C GLU A 220 10.71 8.46 -26.43
N ASP A 221 11.28 7.69 -27.35
CA ASP A 221 12.64 7.92 -27.82
C ASP A 221 12.75 9.27 -28.51
N GLY A 222 13.61 10.14 -27.98
CA GLY A 222 13.81 11.50 -28.48
C GLY A 222 12.80 12.53 -27.96
N ALA A 223 11.78 12.12 -27.20
CA ALA A 223 10.91 13.06 -26.52
C ALA A 223 11.62 13.72 -25.32
N GLU A 224 11.34 15.01 -25.09
CA GLU A 224 11.91 15.76 -23.96
C GLU A 224 11.35 15.29 -22.61
N ARG A 225 10.09 14.85 -22.58
CA ARG A 225 9.36 14.44 -21.37
C ARG A 225 8.28 13.41 -21.70
N ILE A 226 7.78 12.73 -20.66
CA ILE A 226 6.58 11.89 -20.78
C ILE A 226 5.37 12.76 -21.10
N ASP A 227 4.59 12.35 -22.09
CA ASP A 227 3.28 12.92 -22.33
C ASP A 227 2.24 12.21 -21.47
N LEU A 228 1.65 12.97 -20.53
CA LEU A 228 0.56 12.49 -19.67
C LEU A 228 -0.81 12.96 -20.19
N ASP A 229 -0.83 13.85 -21.17
CA ASP A 229 -2.04 14.32 -21.84
C ASP A 229 -2.37 13.36 -22.97
N ASP A 230 -3.09 12.29 -22.68
CA ASP A 230 -3.66 11.54 -23.79
C ASP A 230 -5.08 11.02 -23.58
N SER A 231 -5.97 11.71 -24.31
CA SER A 231 -7.27 11.32 -24.83
C SER A 231 -7.32 9.97 -25.58
N LYS A 232 -6.22 9.21 -25.61
CA LYS A 232 -6.07 7.90 -26.26
C LYS A 232 -5.58 6.84 -25.27
N ARG A 233 -6.25 6.73 -24.13
CA ARG A 233 -6.16 5.52 -23.31
C ARG A 233 -6.50 4.33 -24.19
N VAL A 234 -5.56 3.40 -24.37
CA VAL A 234 -5.92 2.06 -24.87
C VAL A 234 -6.60 1.38 -23.68
N THR A 235 -7.92 1.57 -23.58
CA THR A 235 -8.78 0.76 -22.70
C THR A 235 -8.89 -0.61 -23.35
N GLY A 236 -7.96 -1.51 -23.04
CA GLY A 236 -7.87 -2.84 -23.64
C GLY A 236 -8.89 -3.82 -23.05
N VAL A 237 -10.14 -3.74 -23.49
CA VAL A 237 -10.84 -4.92 -24.04
C VAL A 237 -11.06 -4.60 -25.51
N SER A 238 -10.06 -4.89 -26.35
CA SER A 238 -10.23 -4.85 -27.80
C SER A 238 -9.63 -6.11 -28.37
N ASP A 239 -10.51 -6.99 -28.85
CA ASP A 239 -10.22 -8.18 -29.66
C ASP A 239 -9.62 -7.85 -31.04
N ALA A 240 -8.94 -6.72 -31.19
CA ALA A 240 -8.27 -6.35 -32.42
C ALA A 240 -6.76 -6.47 -32.24
N PHE A 241 -6.25 -7.62 -32.66
CA PHE A 241 -4.88 -7.79 -33.13
C PHE A 241 -4.56 -6.72 -34.18
N ASP A 242 -4.08 -5.55 -33.76
CA ASP A 242 -3.28 -4.66 -34.59
C ASP A 242 -1.85 -4.62 -34.03
N CYS A 243 -1.22 -5.79 -34.09
CA CYS A 243 0.22 -5.88 -34.26
C CYS A 243 0.54 -5.11 -35.55
N PHE A 244 1.21 -3.95 -35.51
CA PHE A 244 2.13 -3.41 -36.54
C PHE A 244 2.42 -1.91 -36.46
N ASN A 245 1.87 -1.15 -35.50
CA ASN A 245 2.35 0.21 -35.26
C ASN A 245 3.38 0.24 -34.12
N PRO A 246 4.65 0.61 -34.37
CA PRO A 246 5.66 0.68 -33.32
C PRO A 246 5.31 1.82 -32.36
N CYS A 247 4.73 1.45 -31.21
CA CYS A 247 4.66 2.19 -29.94
C CYS A 247 4.89 3.70 -30.06
N ARG A 248 3.83 4.45 -30.38
CA ARG A 248 3.87 5.92 -30.46
C ARG A 248 3.09 6.66 -29.37
N HIS A 249 2.48 5.94 -28.43
CA HIS A 249 1.91 6.44 -27.18
C HIS A 249 1.81 5.20 -26.29
N SER A 250 2.52 5.13 -25.16
CA SER A 250 2.54 3.91 -24.34
C SER A 250 1.84 4.16 -23.02
N ILE A 251 0.51 4.17 -23.08
CA ILE A 251 -0.40 4.15 -21.94
C ILE A 251 -1.07 2.78 -21.93
N PHE A 252 -0.96 2.05 -20.83
CA PHE A 252 -1.59 0.75 -20.68
C PHE A 252 -2.33 0.69 -19.36
N LEU A 253 -3.57 0.18 -19.44
CA LEU A 253 -4.45 -0.03 -18.30
C LEU A 253 -4.80 -1.51 -18.24
N LYS A 254 -4.43 -2.15 -17.15
CA LYS A 254 -4.78 -3.54 -16.89
C LYS A 254 -5.15 -3.75 -15.44
N TYR A 255 -5.89 -4.83 -15.23
CA TYR A 255 -6.47 -5.21 -13.96
C TYR A 255 -5.68 -6.39 -13.38
N ILE A 256 -5.41 -6.35 -12.08
CA ILE A 256 -4.91 -7.50 -11.31
C ILE A 256 -6.06 -8.26 -10.64
N TYR A 257 -7.18 -7.58 -10.43
CA TYR A 257 -8.33 -8.11 -9.70
C TYR A 257 -9.62 -7.67 -10.39
N PRO A 258 -10.60 -8.57 -10.63
CA PRO A 258 -10.63 -9.99 -10.28
C PRO A 258 -9.83 -10.89 -11.23
N HIS A 259 -9.42 -10.39 -12.39
CA HIS A 259 -8.65 -11.13 -13.39
C HIS A 259 -7.22 -10.60 -13.44
N ILE A 260 -6.25 -11.49 -13.63
CA ILE A 260 -4.85 -11.11 -13.86
C ILE A 260 -4.67 -11.02 -15.36
N GLU A 261 -4.51 -9.81 -15.89
CA GLU A 261 -4.19 -9.55 -17.30
C GLU A 261 -2.97 -8.63 -17.42
N MET A 262 -1.81 -9.08 -16.97
CA MET A 262 -0.68 -8.19 -16.70
C MET A 262 0.46 -8.27 -17.71
N GLU A 263 0.39 -9.14 -18.72
CA GLU A 263 1.48 -9.38 -19.68
C GLU A 263 1.89 -8.10 -20.42
N GLU A 264 0.89 -7.28 -20.78
CA GLU A 264 1.14 -6.01 -21.44
C GLU A 264 1.75 -4.97 -20.51
N VAL A 265 1.29 -4.91 -19.25
CA VAL A 265 1.85 -4.02 -18.23
C VAL A 265 3.29 -4.40 -17.91
N GLU A 266 3.58 -5.69 -17.73
CA GLU A 266 4.94 -6.21 -17.54
C GLU A 266 5.87 -5.82 -18.68
N ARG A 267 5.43 -6.03 -19.92
CA ARG A 267 6.20 -5.67 -21.13
C ARG A 267 6.56 -4.19 -21.13
N VAL A 268 5.63 -3.33 -20.73
CA VAL A 268 5.81 -1.87 -20.77
C VAL A 268 6.70 -1.40 -19.62
N ILE A 269 6.51 -1.94 -18.43
CA ILE A 269 7.41 -1.73 -17.29
C ILE A 269 8.83 -2.16 -17.67
N GLY A 270 8.98 -3.35 -18.28
CA GLY A 270 10.25 -3.86 -18.77
C GLY A 270 10.91 -2.93 -19.80
N LYS A 271 10.13 -2.35 -20.71
CA LYS A 271 10.61 -1.33 -21.66
C LYS A 271 11.07 -0.05 -20.95
N GLY A 272 10.30 0.47 -20.00
CA GLY A 272 10.66 1.66 -19.22
C GLY A 272 11.91 1.45 -18.37
N LEU A 273 12.04 0.29 -17.73
CA LEU A 273 13.23 -0.09 -16.96
C LEU A 273 14.45 -0.31 -17.86
N SER A 274 14.27 -0.86 -19.06
CA SER A 274 15.34 -0.97 -20.06
C SER A 274 15.82 0.42 -20.51
N ALA A 275 14.92 1.38 -20.69
CA ALA A 275 15.29 2.77 -20.96
C ALA A 275 16.07 3.38 -19.77
N ALA A 276 15.64 3.12 -18.53
CA ALA A 276 16.36 3.55 -17.33
C ALA A 276 17.77 2.94 -17.25
N LYS A 277 17.92 1.64 -17.57
CA LYS A 277 19.24 0.98 -17.69
C LYS A 277 20.13 1.69 -18.70
N ASN A 278 19.58 2.10 -19.85
CA ASN A 278 20.34 2.82 -20.86
C ASN A 278 20.82 4.21 -20.38
N GLU A 279 20.01 4.93 -19.60
CA GLU A 279 20.47 6.17 -18.95
C GLU A 279 21.53 5.90 -17.87
N ILE A 280 21.39 4.82 -17.10
CA ILE A 280 22.41 4.38 -16.14
C ILE A 280 23.74 4.09 -16.86
N CYS A 281 23.71 3.44 -18.04
CA CYS A 281 24.90 3.24 -18.88
C CYS A 281 25.57 4.56 -19.26
N LYS A 282 24.79 5.55 -19.71
CA LYS A 282 25.32 6.88 -20.09
C LYS A 282 26.00 7.57 -18.90
N LEU A 283 25.42 7.45 -17.71
CA LEU A 283 26.06 7.94 -16.49
C LEU A 283 27.35 7.18 -16.19
N ALA A 284 27.35 5.84 -16.29
CA ALA A 284 28.54 5.01 -16.09
C ALA A 284 29.70 5.38 -17.05
N ASP A 285 29.40 5.79 -18.29
CA ASP A 285 30.39 6.22 -19.28
C ASP A 285 31.20 7.43 -18.82
N VAL A 286 30.56 8.36 -18.10
CA VAL A 286 31.21 9.52 -17.49
C VAL A 286 32.31 9.09 -16.51
N PHE A 287 32.17 7.91 -15.89
CA PHE A 287 33.06 7.38 -14.84
C PHE A 287 34.14 6.42 -15.36
N ARG A 288 34.39 6.38 -16.68
CA ARG A 288 35.61 5.86 -17.35
C ARG A 288 35.88 4.35 -17.29
N SER A 289 34.90 3.49 -17.03
CA SER A 289 35.09 2.03 -17.09
C SER A 289 34.42 1.37 -18.31
N LYS A 290 35.17 1.24 -19.41
CA LYS A 290 34.69 0.61 -20.66
C LYS A 290 34.28 -0.85 -20.49
N SER A 291 34.90 -1.58 -19.55
CA SER A 291 34.56 -2.99 -19.29
C SER A 291 33.23 -3.13 -18.53
N VAL A 292 32.96 -2.23 -17.57
CA VAL A 292 31.68 -2.20 -16.83
C VAL A 292 30.55 -1.80 -17.78
N GLN A 293 30.78 -0.78 -18.62
CA GLN A 293 29.83 -0.35 -19.65
C GLN A 293 29.38 -1.52 -20.54
N ARG A 294 30.31 -2.28 -21.12
CA ARG A 294 29.97 -3.41 -21.99
C ARG A 294 29.16 -4.49 -21.27
N ARG A 295 29.54 -4.80 -20.01
CA ARG A 295 28.82 -5.78 -19.19
C ARG A 295 27.40 -5.31 -18.87
N LEU A 296 27.23 -4.02 -18.55
CA LEU A 296 25.93 -3.44 -18.24
C LEU A 296 25.03 -3.35 -19.49
N GLN A 297 25.59 -2.97 -20.64
CA GLN A 297 24.86 -2.95 -21.91
C GLN A 297 24.38 -4.35 -22.31
N ALA A 298 25.22 -5.37 -22.09
CA ALA A 298 24.89 -6.76 -22.38
C ALA A 298 23.98 -7.42 -21.34
N ALA A 299 23.85 -6.85 -20.13
CA ALA A 299 23.00 -7.41 -19.10
C ALA A 299 21.52 -7.21 -19.43
N GLU A 300 20.73 -8.27 -19.37
CA GLU A 300 19.28 -8.20 -19.48
C GLU A 300 18.70 -7.76 -18.13
N LEU A 301 17.77 -6.80 -18.17
CA LEU A 301 17.05 -6.32 -17.00
C LEU A 301 15.63 -6.88 -17.09
N GLU A 302 15.49 -8.12 -16.63
CA GLU A 302 14.20 -8.80 -16.56
C GLU A 302 13.63 -8.65 -15.15
N VAL A 303 12.39 -8.15 -15.08
CA VAL A 303 11.62 -8.13 -13.84
C VAL A 303 10.57 -9.21 -13.94
N GLU A 304 10.59 -10.12 -12.99
CA GLU A 304 9.59 -11.16 -12.84
C GLU A 304 8.60 -10.72 -11.76
N PHE A 305 7.36 -10.47 -12.15
CA PHE A 305 6.29 -10.16 -11.21
C PHE A 305 5.49 -11.43 -10.94
N ASN A 306 5.38 -11.81 -9.67
CA ASN A 306 4.41 -12.84 -9.29
C ASN A 306 3.06 -12.20 -9.00
N TRP A 307 2.27 -11.96 -10.05
CA TRP A 307 0.94 -11.34 -9.91
C TRP A 307 -0.03 -12.14 -9.04
N ARG A 308 0.16 -13.47 -8.91
CA ARG A 308 -0.63 -14.29 -7.99
C ARG A 308 -0.28 -14.03 -6.53
N ASP A 309 1.01 -13.84 -6.23
CA ASP A 309 1.44 -13.44 -4.89
C ASP A 309 0.90 -12.04 -4.57
N ILE A 310 0.90 -11.13 -5.55
CA ILE A 310 0.30 -9.79 -5.40
C ILE A 310 -1.20 -9.91 -5.12
N GLN A 311 -1.94 -10.71 -5.89
CA GLN A 311 -3.39 -10.91 -5.68
C GLN A 311 -3.69 -11.55 -4.31
N SER A 312 -2.89 -12.53 -3.90
CA SER A 312 -3.02 -13.21 -2.61
C SER A 312 -2.67 -12.30 -1.44
N GLY A 313 -1.61 -11.52 -1.56
CA GLY A 313 -1.22 -10.56 -0.54
C GLY A 313 -2.15 -9.36 -0.46
N LEU A 314 -2.79 -8.96 -1.56
CA LEU A 314 -3.90 -7.99 -1.55
C LEU A 314 -5.09 -8.50 -0.71
N LYS A 315 -5.42 -9.79 -0.80
CA LYS A 315 -6.46 -10.41 0.06
C LYS A 315 -6.10 -10.36 1.54
N ILE A 316 -4.83 -10.58 1.89
CA ILE A 316 -4.35 -10.47 3.27
C ILE A 316 -4.39 -9.00 3.72
N SER A 317 -3.92 -8.10 2.86
CA SER A 317 -3.79 -6.68 3.15
C SER A 317 -5.14 -5.96 3.23
N SER A 318 -6.19 -6.47 2.56
CA SER A 318 -7.56 -5.97 2.72
C SER A 318 -8.12 -6.27 4.12
N ARG A 319 -7.79 -7.42 4.70
CA ARG A 319 -8.13 -7.77 6.09
C ARG A 319 -7.40 -6.87 7.09
N ALA A 320 -6.09 -6.69 6.91
CA ALA A 320 -5.30 -5.76 7.72
C ALA A 320 -5.81 -4.32 7.59
N THR A 321 -6.26 -3.91 6.39
CA THR A 321 -6.87 -2.59 6.15
C THR A 321 -8.19 -2.43 6.89
N ALA A 322 -9.07 -3.44 6.85
CA ALA A 322 -10.31 -3.45 7.62
C ALA A 322 -10.05 -3.31 9.12
N TRP A 323 -9.11 -4.07 9.67
CA TRP A 323 -8.75 -3.96 11.08
C TRP A 323 -8.10 -2.61 11.43
N SER A 324 -7.21 -2.09 10.58
CA SER A 324 -6.59 -0.78 10.79
C SER A 324 -7.63 0.33 10.84
N ARG A 325 -8.67 0.27 10.00
CA ARG A 325 -9.80 1.19 10.01
C ARG A 325 -10.62 1.09 11.29
N TYR A 326 -10.98 -0.14 11.69
CA TYR A 326 -11.67 -0.39 12.95
C TYR A 326 -10.88 0.15 14.15
N LYS A 327 -9.61 -0.20 14.24
CA LYS A 327 -8.73 0.23 15.32
C LYS A 327 -8.63 1.75 15.40
N THR A 328 -8.40 2.41 14.27
CA THR A 328 -8.29 3.87 14.20
C THR A 328 -9.59 4.52 14.66
N TRP A 329 -10.72 4.12 14.07
CA TRP A 329 -12.03 4.62 14.46
C TRP A 329 -12.32 4.40 15.95
N TYR A 330 -12.09 3.19 16.48
CA TYR A 330 -12.35 2.88 17.88
C TYR A 330 -11.54 3.78 18.83
N PHE A 331 -10.26 3.99 18.52
CA PHE A 331 -9.40 4.86 19.32
C PHE A 331 -9.62 6.35 19.11
N ASP A 332 -10.31 6.75 18.05
CA ASP A 332 -10.69 8.15 17.83
C ASP A 332 -12.01 8.45 18.55
N GLU A 333 -12.99 7.54 18.50
CA GLU A 333 -14.30 7.70 19.13
C GLU A 333 -14.29 7.48 20.65
N PHE A 334 -13.58 6.45 21.13
CA PHE A 334 -13.70 6.02 22.54
C PHE A 334 -12.51 6.43 23.42
N ARG A 335 -11.58 7.23 22.90
CA ARG A 335 -10.40 7.66 23.66
C ARG A 335 -10.81 8.40 24.93
N GLY A 336 -10.39 7.90 26.09
CA GLY A 336 -10.64 8.54 27.38
C GLY A 336 -12.09 8.42 27.90
N ILE A 337 -12.99 7.79 27.14
CA ILE A 337 -14.39 7.53 27.56
C ILE A 337 -14.47 6.19 28.28
N LYS A 338 -13.76 5.19 27.77
CA LYS A 338 -13.68 3.86 28.38
C LYS A 338 -12.59 3.87 29.44
N ARG A 339 -12.98 4.11 30.69
CA ARG A 339 -12.09 3.91 31.84
C ARG A 339 -11.80 2.41 31.92
N ALA A 340 -10.52 2.05 32.09
CA ALA A 340 -10.23 0.75 32.70
C ALA A 340 -10.97 0.73 34.04
N HIS A 341 -11.78 -0.30 34.29
CA HIS A 341 -12.18 -0.61 35.64
C HIS A 341 -10.89 -0.89 36.41
N SER A 342 -10.32 0.14 37.06
CA SER A 342 -9.39 -0.08 38.14
C SER A 342 -10.24 -0.57 39.30
N ASP A 343 -10.16 -1.86 39.59
CA ASP A 343 -10.62 -2.45 40.85
C ASP A 343 -9.73 -1.96 41.99
N ASP A 344 -9.52 -0.65 42.12
CA ASP A 344 -8.77 -0.03 43.20
C ASP A 344 -9.73 0.80 44.06
N GLU A 345 -9.68 0.45 45.33
CA GLU A 345 -10.65 0.70 46.38
C GLU A 345 -11.05 2.16 46.57
N GLU A 346 -12.28 2.31 47.05
CA GLU A 346 -12.92 3.48 47.61
C GLU A 346 -11.97 4.26 48.55
N TYR A 347 -11.29 5.27 48.01
CA TYR A 347 -10.56 6.25 48.83
C TYR A 347 -11.57 7.10 49.60
N GLN A 348 -11.78 6.81 50.89
CA GLN A 348 -12.47 7.70 51.80
C GLN A 348 -11.49 8.72 52.39
N PRO A 349 -11.66 10.03 52.13
CA PRO A 349 -10.85 11.05 52.80
C PRO A 349 -11.37 11.25 54.21
N THR A 350 -10.57 10.86 55.21
CA THR A 350 -10.77 11.31 56.59
C THR A 350 -10.44 12.80 56.70
N ASP A 351 -11.50 13.58 56.85
CA ASP A 351 -11.50 15.01 57.10
C ASP A 351 -11.03 15.31 58.53
N ASN A 352 -9.96 16.10 58.68
CA ASN A 352 -9.52 16.65 59.97
C ASN A 352 -8.70 17.95 59.79
N GLY A 353 -9.42 19.09 59.81
CA GLY A 353 -8.97 20.44 60.24
C GLY A 353 -7.96 21.17 59.34
N THR A 354 -8.03 22.47 59.04
CA THR A 354 -8.71 23.65 59.61
C THR A 354 -8.58 24.79 58.55
N PRO A 355 -9.51 25.75 58.44
CA PRO A 355 -9.57 26.68 57.30
C PRO A 355 -8.58 27.85 57.42
N SER A 356 -7.92 28.21 56.32
CA SER A 356 -7.12 29.45 56.22
C SER A 356 -7.47 30.23 54.96
N THR A 357 -8.33 31.22 55.19
CA THR A 357 -8.58 32.50 54.51
C THR A 357 -7.85 32.83 53.19
N SER A 358 -8.68 33.10 52.19
CA SER A 358 -8.42 33.85 50.94
C SER A 358 -7.84 35.25 51.19
N PRO A 359 -7.09 35.83 50.21
CA PRO A 359 -7.73 36.94 49.49
C PRO A 359 -7.42 36.99 47.97
N GLU A 360 -8.47 37.21 47.19
CA GLU A 360 -8.46 37.92 45.90
C GLU A 360 -8.56 39.46 46.14
N PRO A 361 -8.54 40.35 45.14
CA PRO A 361 -8.09 40.25 43.73
C PRO A 361 -7.26 41.49 43.29
N ARG A 362 -6.66 41.48 42.08
CA ARG A 362 -6.44 42.74 41.31
C ARG A 362 -6.56 42.53 39.80
N ASP A 363 -7.61 43.15 39.26
CA ASP A 363 -7.80 43.56 37.86
C ASP A 363 -6.71 44.52 37.38
N VAL A 364 -6.16 44.29 36.18
CA VAL A 364 -5.80 45.35 35.23
C VAL A 364 -6.03 44.85 33.79
N ALA A 365 -6.81 45.62 33.05
CA ALA A 365 -7.31 45.40 31.69
C ALA A 365 -6.29 45.80 30.57
N PRO A 366 -6.63 45.62 29.27
CA PRO A 366 -5.69 45.38 28.16
C PRO A 366 -5.30 46.63 27.35
N ARG A 367 -4.28 46.52 26.48
CA ARG A 367 -4.02 47.49 25.40
C ARG A 367 -3.73 46.85 24.04
N LEU A 368 -4.40 47.43 23.06
CA LEU A 368 -4.43 47.17 21.61
C LEU A 368 -3.22 47.75 20.85
N ALA A 369 -2.99 47.14 19.67
CA ALA A 369 -2.55 47.70 18.38
C ALA A 369 -1.11 48.22 18.21
N ALA A 370 -0.41 47.71 17.17
CA ALA A 370 -0.39 48.36 15.85
C ALA A 370 0.48 47.61 14.81
N ARG A 371 0.00 47.67 13.56
CA ARG A 371 0.61 47.24 12.29
C ARG A 371 1.93 47.97 11.99
N HIS A 372 2.81 47.35 11.21
CA HIS A 372 3.48 48.03 10.10
C HIS A 372 3.82 47.07 8.94
N LYS A 373 3.25 47.35 7.77
CA LYS A 373 3.70 46.85 6.45
C LYS A 373 4.91 47.67 6.02
N SER A 374 5.88 47.01 5.38
CA SER A 374 6.97 47.64 4.64
C SER A 374 6.99 47.05 3.23
N VAL A 375 6.83 47.94 2.25
CA VAL A 375 7.07 47.73 0.81
C VAL A 375 8.08 48.79 0.41
N ARG A 376 9.11 48.40 -0.34
CA ARG A 376 9.85 49.13 -1.40
C ARG A 376 11.15 48.33 -1.66
N ARG A 377 11.65 48.21 -2.89
CA ARG A 377 11.44 49.00 -4.11
C ARG A 377 11.77 48.15 -5.32
#